data_AF-A0A222XAR9-F1
#
_entry.id   AF-A0A222XAR9-F1
#
_cell.length_a   1.000
_cell.length_b   1.000
_cell.length_c   1.000
_cell.angle_alpha   90.00
_cell.angle_beta   90.00
_cell.angle_gamma   90.00
#
_symmetry.space_group_name_H-M   'P 1'
#
loop_
_entity.id
_entity.type
_entity.pdbx_description
1 polymer ?
#
loop_
_entity_poly.entity_id
_entity_poly.type
_entity_poly.pdbx_seq_one_letter_code
_entity_poly.pdbx_strand_id
1 'polypeptide(L)'
;MNVTLPVELTDQHVLALPQGTDLLALARAWFADAAWEREPATAAPVARPMTGARFRGIVVQDAPSAVPGRLAVGGAVFVGPRPLTSDEVRATGLRAGEALDLYGVEGPASPQLSAWCTAAARHAGGLLVPASRTDVVVPDPQGAPGLTLWSPVPLAPRDVLPLVRPAMVGARVSPTEVPTQVGGGPQECAVTAVFDYDGTVTLRSARSDDVPAVLATLDWREYGPWAYHVRWRPADGEDPDSSLSAIARQRVAPTIARVTAALWRAAGGTVVDEGGFVVRSDEVTRRAVPPR
;
A
#
# COMPACT_ATOMS: atom_id res chain seq x y z
N MET A 1 19.21 8.93 16.56
CA MET A 1 18.95 10.36 16.26
C MET A 1 17.55 10.62 16.79
N ASN A 2 17.38 11.48 17.79
CA ASN A 2 16.09 11.62 18.47
C ASN A 2 15.12 12.39 17.57
N VAL A 3 13.99 11.78 17.25
CA VAL A 3 12.91 12.44 16.50
C VAL A 3 12.11 13.33 17.44
N THR A 4 11.91 14.58 17.06
CA THR A 4 11.11 15.55 17.83
C THR A 4 9.71 15.58 17.23
N LEU A 5 8.71 15.12 17.98
CA LEU A 5 7.30 15.18 17.57
C LEU A 5 6.54 16.24 18.39
N PRO A 6 5.36 16.70 17.92
CA PRO A 6 4.45 17.51 18.73
C PRO A 6 4.21 16.90 20.11
N VAL A 7 4.09 17.75 21.12
CA VAL A 7 4.05 17.33 22.54
C VAL A 7 2.86 16.41 22.83
N GLU A 8 1.76 16.54 22.10
CA GLU A 8 0.55 15.73 22.24
C GLU A 8 0.74 14.27 21.78
N LEU A 9 1.78 14.01 20.99
CA LEU A 9 2.17 12.66 20.55
C LEU A 9 3.31 12.09 21.42
N THR A 10 3.50 12.65 22.61
CA THR A 10 4.49 12.13 23.56
C THR A 10 4.06 10.79 24.12
N ASP A 11 4.99 9.84 24.14
CA ASP A 11 4.82 8.46 24.57
C ASP A 11 3.83 7.62 23.73
N GLN A 12 3.46 8.09 22.53
CA GLN A 12 2.59 7.37 21.61
C GLN A 12 3.38 6.75 20.45
N HIS A 13 2.93 5.57 20.00
CA HIS A 13 3.28 5.10 18.66
C HIS A 13 2.61 6.01 17.63
N VAL A 14 3.31 6.35 16.56
CA VAL A 14 2.79 7.22 15.50
C VAL A 14 2.92 6.54 14.15
N LEU A 15 1.80 6.50 13.43
CA LEU A 15 1.77 6.21 12.00
C LEU A 15 1.82 7.56 11.27
N ALA A 16 2.82 7.74 10.42
CA ALA A 16 2.94 8.93 9.58
C ALA A 16 2.75 8.53 8.12
N LEU A 17 1.83 9.18 7.42
CA LEU A 17 1.48 8.90 6.03
C LEU A 17 1.64 10.17 5.20
N PRO A 18 1.91 10.09 3.88
CA PRO A 18 1.86 11.27 3.02
C PRO A 18 0.53 12.00 3.14
N GLN A 19 0.60 13.33 3.11
CA GLN A 19 -0.58 14.17 3.31
C GLN A 19 -1.69 13.83 2.30
N GLY A 20 -2.93 13.73 2.78
CA GLY A 20 -4.09 13.40 1.94
C GLY A 20 -4.28 11.90 1.68
N THR A 21 -3.48 11.04 2.32
CA THR A 21 -3.74 9.58 2.33
C THR A 21 -5.06 9.28 3.06
N ASP A 22 -5.93 8.49 2.43
CA ASP A 22 -7.20 8.05 3.03
C ASP A 22 -6.97 6.93 4.04
N LEU A 23 -6.79 7.30 5.31
CA LEU A 23 -6.55 6.36 6.40
C LEU A 23 -7.73 5.39 6.61
N LEU A 24 -8.97 5.84 6.42
CA LEU A 24 -10.14 4.98 6.61
C LEU A 24 -10.18 3.87 5.57
N ALA A 25 -9.87 4.19 4.30
CA ALA A 25 -9.76 3.20 3.24
C ALA A 25 -8.66 2.16 3.53
N LEU A 26 -7.48 2.59 4.02
CA LEU A 26 -6.43 1.66 4.45
C LEU A 26 -6.87 0.79 5.63
N ALA A 27 -7.56 1.35 6.62
CA ALA A 27 -8.02 0.60 7.78
C ALA A 27 -9.05 -0.47 7.37
N ARG A 28 -10.02 -0.11 6.52
CA ARG A 28 -11.06 -1.02 6.03
C ARG A 28 -10.54 -2.17 5.17
N ALA A 29 -9.33 -2.04 4.62
CA ALA A 29 -8.69 -3.13 3.89
C ALA A 29 -8.40 -4.37 4.77
N TRP A 30 -8.25 -4.19 6.09
CA TRP A 30 -7.99 -5.27 7.06
C TRP A 30 -9.05 -5.39 8.15
N PHE A 31 -9.67 -4.27 8.51
CA PHE A 31 -10.64 -4.16 9.60
C PHE A 31 -11.95 -3.63 9.05
N ALA A 32 -12.85 -4.53 8.64
CA ALA A 32 -14.12 -4.15 8.01
C ALA A 32 -14.96 -3.17 8.85
N ASP A 33 -14.88 -3.30 10.18
CA ASP A 33 -15.60 -2.44 11.14
C ASP A 33 -14.91 -1.10 11.42
N ALA A 34 -13.79 -0.78 10.74
CA ALA A 34 -13.10 0.49 10.93
C ALA A 34 -14.00 1.67 10.57
N ALA A 35 -14.10 2.62 11.49
CA ALA A 35 -14.99 3.78 11.38
C ALA A 35 -14.48 4.97 12.19
N TRP A 36 -14.80 6.18 11.72
CA TRP A 36 -14.55 7.40 12.48
C TRP A 36 -15.54 7.47 13.66
N GLU A 37 -15.01 7.49 14.88
CA GLU A 37 -15.76 7.92 16.05
C GLU A 37 -16.02 9.42 15.99
N ARG A 38 -15.05 10.15 15.41
CA ARG A 38 -15.12 11.57 15.12
C ARG A 38 -14.35 11.83 13.84
N GLU A 39 -15.00 12.40 12.84
CA GLU A 39 -14.32 12.79 11.61
C GLU A 39 -13.38 13.98 11.87
N PRO A 40 -12.23 14.03 11.17
CA PRO A 40 -11.33 15.16 11.26
C PRO A 40 -11.96 16.40 10.62
N ALA A 41 -11.88 17.53 11.33
CA ALA A 41 -12.35 18.80 10.82
C ALA A 41 -11.15 19.70 10.49
N THR A 42 -11.02 20.10 9.23
CA THR A 42 -10.03 21.10 8.83
C THR A 42 -10.51 22.48 9.25
N ALA A 43 -9.60 23.32 9.76
CA ALA A 43 -9.92 24.73 9.99
C ALA A 43 -10.33 25.37 8.65
N ALA A 44 -11.50 26.02 8.62
CA ALA A 44 -11.90 26.79 7.46
C ALA A 44 -10.85 27.90 7.23
N PRO A 45 -10.44 28.17 5.98
CA PRO A 45 -9.54 29.27 5.70
C PRO A 45 -10.19 30.55 6.23
N VAL A 46 -9.48 31.27 7.12
CA VAL A 46 -9.93 32.56 7.63
C VAL A 46 -10.15 33.47 6.42
N ALA A 47 -11.40 33.84 6.16
CA ALA A 47 -11.73 34.78 5.11
C ALA A 47 -10.89 36.05 5.35
N ARG A 48 -10.11 36.47 4.33
CA ARG A 48 -9.27 37.67 4.44
C ARG A 48 -10.13 38.82 4.97
N PRO A 49 -9.71 39.52 6.03
CA PRO A 49 -10.49 40.64 6.54
C PRO A 49 -10.68 41.65 5.40
N MET A 50 -11.94 41.93 5.05
CA MET A 50 -12.26 42.94 4.06
C MET A 50 -11.92 44.30 4.65
N THR A 51 -10.72 44.80 4.36
CA THR A 51 -10.27 46.12 4.82
C THR A 51 -10.98 47.20 4.02
N GLY A 52 -11.95 47.86 4.64
CA GLY A 52 -12.62 49.03 4.09
C GLY A 52 -13.33 49.82 5.20
N ALA A 53 -13.36 51.15 5.07
CA ALA A 53 -13.95 52.08 6.06
C ALA A 53 -15.44 51.81 6.39
N ARG A 54 -16.09 50.88 5.67
CA ARG A 54 -17.50 50.49 5.81
C ARG A 54 -17.74 49.29 6.75
N PHE A 55 -16.69 48.68 7.30
CA PHE A 55 -16.81 47.45 8.12
C PHE A 55 -16.41 47.62 9.60
N ARG A 56 -16.54 48.83 10.17
CA ARG A 56 -16.41 49.03 11.62
C ARG A 56 -17.62 48.40 12.34
N GLY A 57 -17.47 47.16 12.80
CA GLY A 57 -18.46 46.49 13.65
C GLY A 57 -18.67 44.99 13.38
N ILE A 58 -18.02 44.40 12.37
CA ILE A 58 -18.11 42.95 12.17
C ILE A 58 -17.16 42.27 13.15
N VAL A 59 -17.74 41.58 14.14
CA VAL A 59 -17.04 40.58 14.94
C VAL A 59 -16.65 39.46 13.99
N VAL A 60 -15.34 39.33 13.71
CA VAL A 60 -14.81 38.15 13.03
C VAL A 60 -15.09 36.99 13.97
N GLN A 61 -16.04 36.12 13.59
CA GLN A 61 -16.18 34.83 14.26
C GLN A 61 -14.84 34.10 14.11
N ASP A 62 -14.25 33.71 15.24
CA ASP A 62 -13.06 32.86 15.26
C ASP A 62 -13.34 31.65 14.35
N ALA A 63 -12.47 31.47 13.35
CA ALA A 63 -12.59 30.31 12.46
C ALA A 63 -12.52 29.04 13.32
N PRO A 64 -13.35 28.02 13.03
CA PRO A 64 -13.31 26.77 13.77
C PRO A 64 -11.88 26.22 13.75
N SER A 65 -11.31 25.95 14.92
CA SER A 65 -10.00 25.36 15.05
C SER A 65 -10.00 23.96 14.44
N ALA A 66 -8.89 23.57 13.80
CA ALA A 66 -8.76 22.22 13.28
C ALA A 66 -8.85 21.23 14.44
N VAL A 67 -9.75 20.24 14.35
CA VAL A 67 -9.94 19.21 15.38
C VAL A 67 -9.47 17.88 14.81
N PRO A 68 -8.52 17.20 15.47
CA PRO A 68 -8.13 15.85 15.09
C PRO A 68 -9.33 14.89 15.12
N GLY A 69 -9.44 14.07 14.09
CA GLY A 69 -10.36 12.95 14.05
C GLY A 69 -9.89 11.81 14.95
N ARG A 70 -10.81 10.87 15.20
CA ARG A 70 -10.59 9.65 15.97
C ARG A 70 -11.14 8.47 15.18
N LEU A 71 -10.24 7.60 14.70
CA LEU A 71 -10.60 6.44 13.89
C LEU A 71 -10.40 5.16 14.72
N ALA A 72 -11.47 4.41 14.95
CA ALA A 72 -11.39 3.10 15.60
C ALA A 72 -10.89 2.04 14.61
N VAL A 73 -9.84 1.31 14.98
CA VAL A 73 -9.20 0.27 14.16
C VAL A 73 -8.70 -0.87 15.04
N GLY A 74 -9.26 -2.07 14.88
CA GLY A 74 -8.71 -3.29 15.50
C GLY A 74 -8.55 -3.24 17.02
N GLY A 75 -9.41 -2.49 17.73
CA GLY A 75 -9.35 -2.29 19.19
C GLY A 75 -8.45 -1.14 19.67
N ALA A 76 -7.82 -0.41 18.74
CA ALA A 76 -7.10 0.83 19.00
C ALA A 76 -7.81 2.04 18.36
N VAL A 77 -7.38 3.25 18.72
CA VAL A 77 -7.89 4.51 18.13
C VAL A 77 -6.74 5.31 17.55
N PHE A 78 -6.86 5.70 16.29
CA PHE A 78 -5.93 6.60 15.61
C PHE A 78 -6.42 8.04 15.74
N VAL A 79 -5.58 8.91 16.29
CA VAL A 79 -5.89 10.31 16.54
C VAL A 79 -5.09 11.19 15.58
N GLY A 80 -5.78 11.84 14.66
CA GLY A 80 -5.19 12.65 13.58
C GLY A 80 -6.22 12.99 12.50
N PRO A 81 -5.83 13.52 11.34
CA PRO A 81 -4.46 13.85 10.95
C PRO A 81 -3.93 15.05 11.73
N ARG A 82 -2.63 15.04 12.00
CA ARG A 82 -1.86 16.23 12.40
C ARG A 82 -0.85 16.53 11.29
N PRO A 83 -1.10 17.54 10.45
CA PRO A 83 -0.27 17.80 9.29
C PRO A 83 1.10 18.34 9.71
N LEU A 84 2.15 17.88 9.04
CA LEU A 84 3.50 18.42 9.03
C LEU A 84 3.85 18.83 7.61
N THR A 85 4.29 20.07 7.45
CA THR A 85 4.88 20.58 6.21
C THR A 85 6.22 19.91 5.94
N SER A 86 6.70 19.95 4.69
CA SER A 86 8.02 19.40 4.32
C SER A 86 9.17 20.04 5.11
N ASP A 87 9.03 21.30 5.55
CA ASP A 87 10.01 22.00 6.37
C ASP A 87 10.04 21.44 7.80
N GLU A 88 8.87 21.19 8.38
CA GLU A 88 8.73 20.56 9.70
C GLU A 88 9.21 19.11 9.68
N VAL A 89 8.87 18.33 8.64
CA VAL A 89 9.37 16.96 8.47
C VAL A 89 10.92 16.92 8.49
N ARG A 90 11.57 17.84 7.77
CA ARG A 90 13.03 17.96 7.80
C ARG A 90 13.55 18.37 9.19
N ALA A 91 12.88 19.30 9.86
CA ALA A 91 13.26 19.76 11.20
C ALA A 91 13.09 18.70 12.30
N THR A 92 12.12 17.80 12.16
CA THR A 92 11.88 16.68 13.10
C THR A 92 12.88 15.54 12.96
N GLY A 93 13.69 15.54 11.90
CA GLY A 93 14.65 14.47 11.60
C GLY A 93 14.02 13.23 10.96
N LEU A 94 12.74 13.30 10.57
CA LEU A 94 12.06 12.26 9.80
C LEU A 94 12.66 12.22 8.38
N ARG A 95 13.05 11.03 7.94
CA ARG A 95 13.64 10.81 6.60
C ARG A 95 12.55 10.66 5.53
N ALA A 96 11.65 11.65 5.45
CA ALA A 96 10.67 11.77 4.39
C ALA A 96 10.90 13.07 3.60
N GLY A 97 10.70 13.02 2.28
CA GLY A 97 10.92 14.17 1.39
C GLY A 97 9.71 15.10 1.24
N GLU A 98 8.56 14.70 1.79
CA GLU A 98 7.25 15.30 1.50
C GLU A 98 6.48 15.59 2.80
N ALA A 99 5.38 16.34 2.66
CA ALA A 99 4.48 16.63 3.77
C ALA A 99 3.78 15.36 4.28
N LEU A 100 3.62 15.26 5.60
CA LEU A 100 3.08 14.08 6.28
C LEU A 100 1.88 14.44 7.14
N ASP A 101 0.92 13.52 7.25
CA ASP A 101 -0.09 13.51 8.29
C ASP A 101 0.31 12.51 9.38
N LEU A 102 0.41 12.97 10.62
CA LEU A 102 0.70 12.14 11.79
C LEU A 102 -0.60 11.65 12.45
N TYR A 103 -0.59 10.38 12.84
CA TYR A 103 -1.67 9.73 13.58
C TYR A 103 -1.10 9.04 14.82
N GLY A 104 -1.46 9.55 16.00
CA GLY A 104 -1.13 8.92 17.27
C GLY A 104 -2.00 7.69 17.51
N VAL A 105 -1.40 6.60 17.99
CA VAL A 105 -2.11 5.36 18.30
C VAL A 105 -2.41 5.29 19.79
N GLU A 106 -3.69 5.28 20.14
CA GLU A 106 -4.19 5.05 21.49
C GLU A 106 -4.70 3.61 21.63
N GLY A 107 -4.36 2.95 22.75
CA GLY A 107 -4.82 1.59 23.05
C GLY A 107 -3.77 0.50 22.79
N PRO A 108 -4.16 -0.78 22.89
CA PRO A 108 -3.23 -1.90 22.82
C PRO A 108 -2.70 -2.13 21.39
N ALA A 109 -1.39 -2.32 21.26
CA ALA A 109 -0.77 -2.74 20.00
C ALA A 109 -0.87 -4.26 19.84
N SER A 110 -1.90 -4.73 19.12
CA SER A 110 -1.98 -6.13 18.73
C SER A 110 -0.98 -6.45 17.60
N PRO A 111 -0.49 -7.70 17.47
CA PRO A 111 0.39 -8.08 16.36
C PRO A 111 -0.23 -7.81 14.98
N GLN A 112 -1.54 -8.00 14.85
CA GLN A 112 -2.29 -7.70 13.63
C GLN A 112 -2.29 -6.20 13.31
N LEU A 113 -2.49 -5.35 14.33
CA LEU A 113 -2.44 -3.91 14.15
C LEU A 113 -1.03 -3.43 13.76
N SER A 114 0.01 -3.98 14.38
CA SER A 114 1.40 -3.66 14.02
C SER A 114 1.73 -4.09 12.59
N ALA A 115 1.28 -5.28 12.16
CA ALA A 115 1.42 -5.75 10.80
C ALA A 115 0.67 -4.85 9.80
N TRP A 116 -0.56 -4.44 10.11
CA TRP A 116 -1.32 -3.50 9.31
C TRP A 116 -0.64 -2.13 9.22
N CYS A 117 -0.17 -1.56 10.33
CA CYS A 117 0.55 -0.28 10.33
C CYS A 117 1.78 -0.32 9.41
N THR A 118 2.51 -1.43 9.43
CA THR A 118 3.69 -1.64 8.58
C THR A 118 3.29 -1.75 7.11
N ALA A 119 2.25 -2.52 6.82
CA ALA A 119 1.73 -2.70 5.46
C ALA A 119 1.18 -1.39 4.89
N ALA A 120 0.42 -0.62 5.68
CA ALA A 120 -0.16 0.66 5.32
C ALA A 120 0.92 1.72 5.07
N ALA A 121 1.91 1.84 5.97
CA ALA A 121 3.05 2.71 5.77
C ALA A 121 3.85 2.33 4.51
N ARG A 122 4.11 1.03 4.29
CA ARG A 122 4.77 0.58 3.05
C ARG A 122 3.98 0.92 1.79
N HIS A 123 2.66 0.67 1.79
CA HIS A 123 1.79 0.91 0.65
C HIS A 123 1.73 2.40 0.29
N ALA A 124 1.57 3.25 1.31
CA ALA A 124 1.42 4.68 1.13
C ALA A 124 2.76 5.43 0.99
N GLY A 125 3.90 4.80 1.28
CA GLY A 125 5.19 5.51 1.37
C GLY A 125 5.36 6.30 2.69
N GLY A 126 4.68 5.88 3.74
CA GLY A 126 4.77 6.42 5.09
C GLY A 126 5.87 5.79 5.95
N LEU A 127 5.82 6.08 7.25
CA LEU A 127 6.76 5.60 8.26
C LEU A 127 6.09 5.38 9.60
N LEU A 128 6.78 4.68 10.50
CA LEU A 128 6.35 4.41 11.86
C LEU A 128 7.35 5.01 12.85
N VAL A 129 6.84 5.73 13.83
CA VAL A 129 7.64 6.23 14.96
C VAL A 129 7.21 5.48 16.22
N PRO A 130 8.08 4.65 16.83
CA PRO A 130 7.78 4.03 18.11
C PRO A 130 7.63 5.06 19.23
N ALA A 131 6.89 4.71 20.29
CA ALA A 131 6.76 5.55 21.48
C ALA A 131 8.11 5.96 22.10
N SER A 132 9.13 5.08 22.02
CA SER A 132 10.50 5.37 22.48
C SER A 132 11.24 6.42 21.66
N ARG A 133 10.81 6.68 20.41
CA ARG A 133 11.43 7.62 19.45
C ARG A 133 12.88 7.30 19.05
N THR A 134 13.37 6.10 19.37
CA THR A 134 14.76 5.71 19.10
C THR A 134 14.96 5.16 17.69
N ASP A 135 13.94 4.51 17.13
CA ASP A 135 14.06 3.70 15.91
C ASP A 135 12.88 3.97 14.97
N VAL A 136 12.93 5.08 14.24
CA VAL A 136 11.94 5.32 13.18
C VAL A 136 12.09 4.26 12.11
N VAL A 137 11.00 3.54 11.86
CA VAL A 137 10.93 2.48 10.86
C VAL A 137 10.34 3.08 9.60
N VAL A 138 11.13 3.06 8.53
CA VAL A 138 10.64 3.33 7.17
C VAL A 138 10.55 1.98 6.48
N PRO A 139 9.35 1.41 6.30
CA PRO A 139 9.20 0.13 5.61
C PRO A 139 9.76 0.23 4.19
N ASP A 140 10.54 -0.78 3.78
CA ASP A 140 10.99 -0.87 2.39
C ASP A 140 9.77 -0.98 1.46
N PRO A 141 9.55 -0.02 0.53
CA PRO A 141 8.43 -0.07 -0.41
C PRO A 141 8.47 -1.32 -1.28
N GLN A 142 9.65 -1.89 -1.53
CA GLN A 142 9.82 -3.13 -2.29
C GLN A 142 9.94 -4.37 -1.37
N GLY A 143 9.63 -4.21 -0.08
CA GLY A 143 9.68 -5.29 0.90
C GLY A 143 8.69 -6.43 0.63
N ALA A 144 7.61 -6.17 -0.11
CA ALA A 144 6.75 -7.21 -0.68
C ALA A 144 6.27 -6.76 -2.06
N PRO A 145 7.08 -7.03 -3.11
CA PRO A 145 6.85 -6.45 -4.43
C PRO A 145 5.77 -7.20 -5.20
N GLY A 146 5.25 -8.30 -4.67
CA GLY A 146 4.23 -9.11 -5.30
C GLY A 146 2.91 -8.38 -5.49
N LEU A 147 2.22 -8.75 -6.57
CA LEU A 147 0.92 -8.22 -6.93
C LEU A 147 -0.01 -9.38 -7.24
N THR A 148 -1.29 -9.22 -6.95
CA THR A 148 -2.33 -10.15 -7.34
C THR A 148 -3.36 -9.41 -8.16
N LEU A 149 -3.55 -9.82 -9.41
CA LEU A 149 -4.68 -9.36 -10.19
C LEU A 149 -5.87 -10.27 -9.91
N TRP A 150 -6.96 -9.70 -9.45
CA TRP A 150 -8.27 -10.34 -9.39
C TRP A 150 -9.05 -9.97 -10.65
N SER A 151 -9.46 -10.95 -11.44
CA SER A 151 -10.25 -10.73 -12.65
C SER A 151 -11.50 -11.63 -12.75
N PRO A 152 -12.59 -11.15 -13.38
CA PRO A 152 -13.70 -12.00 -13.80
C PRO A 152 -13.38 -12.87 -15.03
N VAL A 153 -12.28 -12.59 -15.73
CA VAL A 153 -11.92 -13.22 -17.00
C VAL A 153 -10.82 -14.27 -16.79
N PRO A 154 -11.10 -15.58 -16.92
CA PRO A 154 -10.06 -16.59 -16.99
C PRO A 154 -9.29 -16.47 -18.31
N LEU A 155 -7.97 -16.53 -18.21
CA LEU A 155 -7.04 -16.57 -19.34
C LEU A 155 -6.68 -18.03 -19.61
N ALA A 156 -6.72 -18.45 -20.87
CA ALA A 156 -6.30 -19.80 -21.22
C ALA A 156 -4.78 -19.94 -21.02
N PRO A 157 -4.28 -21.09 -20.51
CA PRO A 157 -2.86 -21.27 -20.23
C PRO A 157 -1.93 -20.98 -21.43
N ARG A 158 -2.39 -21.31 -22.64
CA ARG A 158 -1.66 -21.06 -23.90
C ARG A 158 -1.45 -19.57 -24.22
N ASP A 159 -2.33 -18.70 -23.71
CA ASP A 159 -2.31 -17.27 -23.96
C ASP A 159 -1.50 -16.52 -22.90
N VAL A 160 -1.31 -17.11 -21.71
CA VAL A 160 -0.61 -16.48 -20.58
C VAL A 160 0.87 -16.25 -20.87
N LEU A 161 1.60 -17.28 -21.32
CA LEU A 161 3.04 -17.15 -21.55
C LEU A 161 3.38 -16.11 -22.64
N PRO A 162 2.75 -16.12 -23.83
CA PRO A 162 2.97 -15.09 -24.84
C PRO A 162 2.73 -13.66 -24.33
N LEU A 163 1.75 -13.48 -23.44
CA LEU A 163 1.39 -12.19 -22.86
C LEU A 163 2.45 -11.65 -21.91
N VAL A 164 3.00 -12.50 -21.02
CA VAL A 164 3.89 -12.06 -19.93
C VAL A 164 5.37 -12.17 -20.25
N ARG A 165 5.75 -13.02 -21.21
CA ARG A 165 7.15 -13.23 -21.60
C ARG A 165 7.89 -11.93 -21.98
N PRO A 166 7.30 -10.96 -22.71
CA PRO A 166 7.97 -9.69 -23.00
C PRO A 166 8.34 -8.86 -21.77
N ALA A 167 7.66 -9.07 -20.63
CA ALA A 167 7.96 -8.38 -19.38
C ALA A 167 9.11 -9.02 -18.58
N MET A 168 9.44 -10.28 -18.88
CA MET A 168 10.41 -11.13 -18.17
C MET A 168 11.77 -11.19 -18.88
N VAL A 169 12.21 -10.09 -19.49
CA VAL A 169 13.50 -10.00 -20.17
C VAL A 169 14.64 -10.28 -19.18
N GLY A 170 15.61 -11.09 -19.60
CA GLY A 170 16.77 -11.46 -18.77
C GLY A 170 16.55 -12.69 -17.88
N ALA A 171 15.34 -13.25 -17.84
CA ALA A 171 15.08 -14.51 -17.14
C ALA A 171 15.09 -15.72 -18.09
N ARG A 172 15.43 -16.88 -17.53
CA ARG A 172 15.05 -18.17 -18.12
C ARG A 172 13.60 -18.47 -17.75
N VAL A 173 12.72 -18.46 -18.74
CA VAL A 173 11.28 -18.68 -18.54
C VAL A 173 10.91 -20.12 -18.90
N SER A 174 10.34 -20.85 -17.95
CA SER A 174 9.85 -22.22 -18.16
C SER A 174 8.57 -22.24 -19.01
N PRO A 175 8.27 -23.34 -19.70
CA PRO A 175 6.95 -23.55 -20.32
C PRO A 175 5.83 -23.42 -19.30
N THR A 176 4.63 -23.06 -19.75
CA THR A 176 3.45 -23.00 -18.89
C THR A 176 3.17 -24.37 -18.30
N GLU A 177 3.18 -24.44 -16.98
CA GLU A 177 2.77 -25.62 -16.22
C GLU A 177 1.25 -25.58 -16.06
N VAL A 178 0.58 -26.68 -16.38
CA VAL A 178 -0.87 -26.83 -16.20
C VAL A 178 -1.08 -28.03 -15.27
N PRO A 179 -1.59 -27.82 -14.05
CA PRO A 179 -1.91 -28.93 -13.16
C PRO A 179 -2.92 -29.88 -13.82
N THR A 180 -2.79 -31.18 -13.54
CA THR A 180 -3.76 -32.18 -14.01
C THR A 180 -5.12 -31.90 -13.37
N GLN A 181 -6.04 -31.33 -14.14
CA GLN A 181 -7.38 -30.98 -13.66
C GLN A 181 -8.38 -32.06 -14.04
N VAL A 182 -9.26 -32.44 -13.10
CA VAL A 182 -10.35 -33.38 -13.34
C VAL A 182 -11.63 -32.57 -13.63
N GLY A 183 -11.92 -32.29 -14.90
CA GLY A 183 -13.12 -31.56 -15.32
C GLY A 183 -12.93 -30.65 -16.54
N GLY A 184 -14.02 -30.02 -17.01
CA GLY A 184 -14.05 -29.17 -18.21
C GLY A 184 -14.08 -27.65 -17.96
N GLY A 185 -13.72 -27.19 -16.75
CA GLY A 185 -13.68 -25.77 -16.41
C GLY A 185 -12.43 -25.04 -16.92
N PRO A 186 -12.33 -23.70 -16.74
CA PRO A 186 -11.10 -22.98 -17.08
C PRO A 186 -9.93 -23.50 -16.25
N GLN A 187 -8.75 -23.53 -16.87
CA GLN A 187 -7.57 -24.19 -16.34
C GLN A 187 -6.68 -23.25 -15.53
N GLU A 188 -6.21 -23.74 -14.40
CA GLU A 188 -5.13 -23.11 -13.64
C GLU A 188 -3.80 -23.29 -14.36
N CYS A 189 -2.87 -22.36 -14.18
CA CYS A 189 -1.54 -22.49 -14.76
C CYS A 189 -0.48 -21.75 -13.96
N ALA A 190 0.78 -22.12 -14.19
CA ALA A 190 1.92 -21.41 -13.64
C ALA A 190 2.96 -21.11 -14.74
N VAL A 191 3.58 -19.93 -14.62
CA VAL A 191 4.74 -19.54 -15.42
C VAL A 191 5.83 -19.10 -14.46
N THR A 192 7.01 -19.68 -14.61
CA THR A 192 8.16 -19.44 -13.73
C THR A 192 9.29 -18.80 -14.53
N ALA A 193 9.83 -17.70 -14.02
CA ALA A 193 10.95 -16.97 -14.59
C ALA A 193 12.09 -16.89 -13.58
N VAL A 194 13.24 -17.49 -13.92
CA VAL A 194 14.42 -17.55 -13.06
C VAL A 194 15.45 -16.52 -13.53
N PHE A 195 15.87 -15.65 -12.61
CA PHE A 195 16.93 -14.66 -12.80
C PHE A 195 18.18 -15.11 -12.06
N ASP A 196 19.34 -15.02 -12.71
CA ASP A 196 20.59 -15.59 -12.17
C ASP A 196 21.02 -15.00 -10.82
N TYR A 197 20.69 -13.73 -10.57
CA TYR A 197 21.07 -13.01 -9.35
C TYR A 197 19.90 -12.41 -8.58
N ASP A 198 18.68 -12.54 -9.13
CA ASP A 198 17.48 -11.88 -8.60
C ASP A 198 16.41 -12.89 -8.20
N GLY A 199 16.75 -14.16 -8.04
CA GLY A 199 15.81 -15.20 -7.64
C GLY A 199 14.75 -15.50 -8.70
N THR A 200 13.54 -15.84 -8.25
CA THR A 200 12.49 -16.39 -9.11
C THR A 200 11.21 -15.56 -9.04
N VAL A 201 10.65 -15.21 -10.20
CA VAL A 201 9.30 -14.66 -10.32
C VAL A 201 8.36 -15.77 -10.80
N THR A 202 7.30 -16.01 -10.03
CA THR A 202 6.25 -16.97 -10.39
C THR A 202 4.95 -16.24 -10.62
N LEU A 203 4.32 -16.50 -11.75
CA LEU A 203 2.92 -16.20 -12.02
C LEU A 203 2.12 -17.48 -11.81
N ARG A 204 1.08 -17.46 -10.96
CA ARG A 204 0.09 -18.53 -10.84
C ARG A 204 -1.30 -17.99 -11.09
N SER A 205 -2.07 -18.63 -11.96
CA SER A 205 -3.51 -18.41 -12.07
C SER A 205 -4.26 -19.50 -11.31
N ALA A 206 -5.18 -19.09 -10.46
CA ALA A 206 -6.05 -19.98 -9.72
C ALA A 206 -7.45 -19.37 -9.59
N ARG A 207 -8.45 -20.25 -9.45
CA ARG A 207 -9.76 -19.79 -8.97
C ARG A 207 -9.72 -19.78 -7.45
N SER A 208 -10.07 -18.67 -6.82
CA SER A 208 -10.06 -18.55 -5.36
C SER A 208 -11.40 -18.03 -4.85
N ASP A 209 -11.90 -18.66 -3.79
CA ASP A 209 -13.03 -18.16 -2.99
C ASP A 209 -12.53 -17.39 -1.75
N ASP A 210 -11.23 -17.45 -1.44
CA ASP A 210 -10.59 -16.66 -0.37
C ASP A 210 -10.14 -15.32 -0.95
N VAL A 211 -10.97 -14.29 -0.77
CA VAL A 211 -10.83 -12.97 -1.38
C VAL A 211 -10.36 -11.96 -0.32
N PRO A 212 -9.33 -11.13 -0.59
CA PRO A 212 -8.89 -10.06 0.30
C PRO A 212 -10.05 -9.14 0.71
N ALA A 213 -10.10 -8.78 2.01
CA ALA A 213 -11.18 -7.98 2.58
C ALA A 213 -11.40 -6.64 1.86
N VAL A 214 -10.35 -6.02 1.32
CA VAL A 214 -10.47 -4.78 0.52
C VAL A 214 -11.40 -4.94 -0.69
N LEU A 215 -11.46 -6.12 -1.31
CA LEU A 215 -12.31 -6.36 -2.48
C LEU A 215 -13.78 -6.55 -2.10
N ALA A 216 -14.08 -6.90 -0.85
CA ALA A 216 -15.45 -6.94 -0.37
C ALA A 216 -16.12 -5.55 -0.35
N THR A 217 -15.32 -4.48 -0.50
CA THR A 217 -15.83 -3.10 -0.65
C THR A 217 -16.20 -2.74 -2.09
N LEU A 218 -15.92 -3.63 -3.06
CA LEU A 218 -16.15 -3.42 -4.49
C LEU A 218 -17.30 -4.33 -4.99
N ASP A 219 -17.83 -4.01 -6.17
CA ASP A 219 -18.73 -4.95 -6.86
C ASP A 219 -17.93 -6.19 -7.28
N TRP A 220 -18.46 -7.38 -6.98
CA TRP A 220 -17.80 -8.65 -7.33
C TRP A 220 -17.51 -8.81 -8.82
N ARG A 221 -18.24 -8.11 -9.69
CA ARG A 221 -18.00 -8.10 -11.14
C ARG A 221 -16.72 -7.36 -11.51
N GLU A 222 -16.22 -6.48 -10.66
CA GLU A 222 -14.99 -5.73 -10.89
C GLU A 222 -13.74 -6.57 -10.65
N TYR A 223 -13.79 -7.54 -9.73
CA TYR A 223 -12.62 -8.35 -9.37
C TYR A 223 -12.78 -9.85 -9.70
N GLY A 224 -13.98 -10.41 -9.69
CA GLY A 224 -14.22 -11.81 -10.08
C GLY A 224 -13.45 -12.89 -9.28
N PRO A 225 -13.61 -14.17 -9.64
CA PRO A 225 -13.08 -15.28 -8.85
C PRO A 225 -11.67 -15.73 -9.26
N TRP A 226 -11.07 -15.14 -10.29
CA TRP A 226 -9.75 -15.55 -10.79
C TRP A 226 -8.65 -14.68 -10.22
N ALA A 227 -7.71 -15.30 -9.53
CA ALA A 227 -6.53 -14.65 -8.98
C ALA A 227 -5.29 -15.01 -9.80
N TYR A 228 -4.56 -13.99 -10.24
CA TYR A 228 -3.26 -14.09 -10.89
C TYR A 228 -2.19 -13.58 -9.93
N HIS A 229 -1.59 -14.49 -9.19
CA HIS A 229 -0.55 -14.17 -8.21
C HIS A 229 0.80 -14.05 -8.91
N VAL A 230 1.36 -12.84 -8.91
CA VAL A 230 2.74 -12.59 -9.32
C VAL A 230 3.57 -12.41 -8.06
N ARG A 231 4.44 -13.37 -7.78
CA ARG A 231 5.25 -13.43 -6.56
C ARG A 231 6.72 -13.57 -6.87
N TRP A 232 7.54 -12.98 -6.02
CA TRP A 232 8.99 -13.15 -6.04
C TRP A 232 9.43 -14.08 -4.90
N ARG A 233 10.47 -14.86 -5.15
CA ARG A 233 11.18 -15.65 -4.14
C ARG A 233 12.69 -15.40 -4.28
N PRO A 234 13.43 -15.32 -3.17
CA PRO A 234 14.88 -15.20 -3.20
C PRO A 234 15.53 -16.39 -3.92
N ALA A 235 16.80 -16.25 -4.29
CA ALA A 235 17.56 -17.37 -4.84
C ALA A 235 17.69 -18.50 -3.81
N ASP A 236 17.87 -19.73 -4.29
CA ASP A 236 17.93 -20.90 -3.41
C ASP A 236 19.04 -20.75 -2.35
N GLY A 237 18.66 -20.92 -1.08
CA GLY A 237 19.55 -20.80 0.06
C GLY A 237 19.79 -19.38 0.57
N GLU A 238 19.19 -18.37 -0.07
CA GLU A 238 19.31 -16.97 0.36
C GLU A 238 18.22 -16.60 1.37
N ASP A 239 18.61 -15.85 2.41
CA ASP A 239 17.70 -15.30 3.41
C ASP A 239 16.88 -14.14 2.82
N PRO A 240 15.53 -14.20 2.81
CA PRO A 240 14.67 -13.15 2.28
C PRO A 240 14.87 -11.78 2.94
N ASP A 241 15.36 -11.75 4.18
CA ASP A 241 15.58 -10.52 4.95
C ASP A 241 17.01 -9.96 4.78
N SER A 242 17.84 -10.61 3.98
CA SER A 242 19.20 -10.15 3.69
C SER A 242 19.23 -8.90 2.81
N SER A 243 20.33 -8.14 2.91
CA SER A 243 20.57 -6.98 2.04
C SER A 243 20.63 -7.36 0.56
N LEU A 244 21.12 -8.57 0.23
CA LEU A 244 21.15 -9.06 -1.15
C LEU A 244 19.73 -9.28 -1.68
N SER A 245 18.85 -9.87 -0.87
CA SER A 245 17.44 -10.08 -1.19
C SER A 245 16.66 -8.77 -1.27
N ALA A 246 17.00 -7.77 -0.47
CA ALA A 246 16.47 -6.41 -0.62
C ALA A 246 16.84 -5.81 -2.00
N ILE A 247 18.10 -5.91 -2.42
CA ILE A 247 18.54 -5.40 -3.72
C ILE A 247 17.88 -6.19 -4.88
N ALA A 248 17.81 -7.52 -4.77
CA ALA A 248 17.13 -8.36 -5.76
C ALA A 248 15.65 -7.98 -5.92
N ARG A 249 14.92 -7.77 -4.82
CA ARG A 249 13.53 -7.27 -4.84
C ARG A 249 13.41 -5.92 -5.54
N GLN A 250 14.31 -4.98 -5.27
CA GLN A 250 14.29 -3.68 -5.93
C GLN A 250 14.49 -3.80 -7.45
N ARG A 251 15.39 -4.67 -7.90
CA ARG A 251 15.63 -4.90 -9.34
C ARG A 251 14.47 -5.63 -10.03
N VAL A 252 13.81 -6.55 -9.34
CA VAL A 252 12.75 -7.39 -9.93
C VAL A 252 11.36 -6.76 -9.84
N ALA A 253 11.13 -5.81 -8.93
CA ALA A 253 9.83 -5.16 -8.75
C ALA A 253 9.25 -4.55 -10.05
N PRO A 254 10.04 -3.87 -10.90
CA PRO A 254 9.56 -3.42 -12.21
C PRO A 254 9.09 -4.56 -13.12
N THR A 255 9.71 -5.73 -13.04
CA THR A 255 9.26 -6.92 -13.79
C THR A 255 7.90 -7.41 -13.29
N ILE A 256 7.70 -7.50 -11.96
CA ILE A 256 6.41 -7.89 -11.38
C ILE A 256 5.29 -6.92 -11.82
N ALA A 257 5.56 -5.62 -11.76
CA ALA A 257 4.62 -4.60 -12.20
C ALA A 257 4.30 -4.70 -13.69
N ARG A 258 5.30 -4.93 -14.56
CA ARG A 258 5.08 -5.13 -16.01
C ARG A 258 4.26 -6.39 -16.31
N VAL A 259 4.54 -7.50 -15.65
CA VAL A 259 3.78 -8.75 -15.79
C VAL A 259 2.32 -8.50 -15.38
N THR A 260 2.11 -7.87 -14.23
CA THR A 260 0.76 -7.53 -13.73
C THR A 260 0.04 -6.58 -14.68
N ALA A 261 0.71 -5.56 -15.22
CA ALA A 261 0.14 -4.65 -16.21
C ALA A 261 -0.21 -5.33 -17.54
N ALA A 262 0.55 -6.35 -17.96
CA ALA A 262 0.22 -7.14 -19.14
C ALA A 262 -1.05 -7.97 -18.92
N LEU A 263 -1.14 -8.66 -17.78
CA LEU A 263 -2.33 -9.41 -17.37
C LEU A 263 -3.57 -8.51 -17.26
N TRP A 264 -3.42 -7.37 -16.59
CA TRP A 264 -4.52 -6.44 -16.34
C TRP A 264 -5.06 -5.82 -17.63
N ARG A 265 -4.21 -5.53 -18.62
CA ARG A 265 -4.64 -5.08 -19.95
C ARG A 265 -5.42 -6.15 -20.72
N ALA A 266 -5.14 -7.44 -20.49
CA ALA A 266 -5.80 -8.53 -21.20
C ALA A 266 -7.10 -8.98 -20.52
N ALA A 267 -7.13 -9.00 -19.19
CA ALA A 267 -8.21 -9.59 -18.40
C ALA A 267 -9.07 -8.55 -17.66
N GLY A 268 -8.64 -7.28 -17.60
CA GLY A 268 -9.23 -6.30 -16.68
C GLY A 268 -9.10 -6.73 -15.22
N GLY A 269 -9.84 -6.07 -14.32
CA GLY A 269 -9.94 -6.49 -12.92
C GLY A 269 -9.42 -5.47 -11.91
N THR A 270 -9.14 -5.94 -10.68
CA THR A 270 -8.59 -5.14 -9.58
C THR A 270 -7.25 -5.72 -9.14
N VAL A 271 -6.22 -4.88 -9.04
CA VAL A 271 -4.90 -5.30 -8.55
C VAL A 271 -4.82 -5.03 -7.04
N VAL A 272 -4.32 -6.00 -6.30
CA VAL A 272 -4.08 -5.92 -4.85
C VAL A 272 -2.61 -6.25 -4.57
N ASP A 273 -1.95 -5.47 -3.72
CA ASP A 273 -0.58 -5.78 -3.28
C ASP A 273 -0.54 -6.83 -2.16
N GLU A 274 0.65 -7.25 -1.76
CA GLU A 274 0.82 -8.20 -0.65
C GLU A 274 0.43 -7.61 0.72
N GLY A 275 0.25 -6.29 0.81
CA GLY A 275 -0.34 -5.64 1.98
C GLY A 275 -1.87 -5.73 2.01
N GLY A 276 -2.52 -6.27 0.98
CA GLY A 276 -3.98 -6.34 0.91
C GLY A 276 -4.63 -5.01 0.50
N PHE A 277 -3.88 -4.09 -0.11
CA PHE A 277 -4.40 -2.80 -0.57
C PHE A 277 -4.58 -2.77 -2.08
N VAL A 278 -5.61 -2.06 -2.55
CA VAL A 278 -5.86 -1.88 -3.99
C VAL A 278 -4.76 -1.01 -4.60
N VAL A 279 -4.17 -1.48 -5.69
CA VAL A 279 -3.16 -0.76 -6.47
C VAL A 279 -3.80 -0.27 -7.76
N ARG A 280 -3.82 1.04 -7.94
CA ARG A 280 -4.39 1.66 -9.14
C ARG A 280 -3.51 1.44 -10.37
N SER A 281 -4.10 1.61 -11.54
CA SER A 281 -3.45 1.44 -12.83
C SER A 281 -2.21 2.31 -13.05
N ASP A 282 -2.31 3.57 -12.66
CA ASP A 282 -1.22 4.54 -12.75
C ASP A 282 -0.06 4.16 -11.83
N GLU A 283 -0.37 3.63 -10.64
CA GLU A 283 0.62 3.12 -9.70
C GLU A 283 1.32 1.87 -10.24
N VAL A 284 0.58 0.90 -10.80
CA VAL A 284 1.19 -0.27 -11.46
C VAL A 284 2.11 0.17 -12.60
N THR A 285 1.68 1.16 -13.39
CA THR A 285 2.49 1.71 -14.49
C THR A 285 3.74 2.41 -13.99
N ARG A 286 3.64 3.14 -12.87
CA ARG A 286 4.77 3.81 -12.24
C ARG A 286 5.80 2.80 -11.73
N ARG A 287 5.35 1.73 -11.06
CA ARG A 287 6.22 0.64 -10.57
C ARG A 287 6.91 -0.12 -11.70
N ALA A 288 6.33 -0.16 -12.90
CA ALA A 288 6.91 -0.84 -14.06
C ALA A 288 8.17 -0.14 -14.61
N VAL A 289 8.41 1.11 -14.21
CA VAL A 289 9.59 1.90 -14.57
C VAL A 289 10.62 1.80 -13.44
N PRO A 290 11.89 1.44 -13.72
CA PRO A 290 12.93 1.46 -12.70
C PRO A 290 13.08 2.87 -12.10
N PRO A 291 13.30 2.99 -10.78
CA PRO A 291 13.64 4.28 -10.18
C PRO A 291 14.91 4.83 -10.86
N ARG A 292 14.88 6.12 -11.23
CA ARG A 292 16.02 6.83 -11.84
C ARG A 292 17.10 7.15 -10.81
#